data_AF-A0A919RC00-F1
#
_entry.id   AF-A0A919RC00-F1
#
_cell.length_a   1.000
_cell.length_b   1.000
_cell.length_c   1.000
_cell.angle_alpha   90.00
_cell.angle_beta   90.00
_cell.angle_gamma   90.00
#
_symmetry.space_group_name_H-M   'P 1'
#
loop_
_entity.id
_entity.type
_entity.pdbx_description
1 polymer ?
#
loop_
_entity_poly.entity_id
_entity_poly.type
_entity_poly.pdbx_seq_one_letter_code
_entity_poly.pdbx_strand_id
1 'polypeptide(L)'
;MTVLYSLAARGVSLPQLVESEVPDGACALLTAPSAYHVATVRNGECVTPIGPVDLTPVYEARFFTPDREVRWVESGSAVLLTEEERAPTPIFDRPLPALEAVQTIDGTYLIWGSVGVHTAGWASLRSNRTADPALPMAHAAKGDRVELRAKEYVVVDPEHGSAYVAEERLVGFAPHRANGAA
;
A
#
# COMPACT_ATOMS: atom_id res chain seq x y z
N MET A 1 3.68 -11.06 20.13
CA MET A 1 3.56 -9.60 20.25
C MET A 1 4.35 -9.00 19.11
N THR A 2 3.71 -8.15 18.30
CA THR A 2 4.32 -7.53 17.12
C THR A 2 4.44 -6.04 17.40
N VAL A 3 5.57 -5.43 17.05
CA VAL A 3 5.77 -3.98 17.22
C VAL A 3 5.68 -3.32 15.85
N LEU A 4 4.86 -2.28 15.74
CA LEU A 4 4.81 -1.43 14.56
C LEU A 4 5.52 -0.12 14.87
N TYR A 5 6.60 0.14 14.14
CA TYR A 5 7.35 1.37 14.19
C TYR A 5 6.83 2.35 13.14
N SER A 6 6.84 3.62 13.53
CA SER A 6 6.35 4.70 12.68
C SER A 6 7.30 5.88 12.70
N LEU A 7 7.64 6.39 11.52
CA LEU A 7 8.38 7.64 11.36
C LEU A 7 7.54 8.62 10.55
N ALA A 8 7.50 9.89 10.95
CA ALA A 8 6.70 10.91 10.29
C ALA A 8 7.59 11.98 9.65
N ALA A 9 7.06 12.60 8.60
CA ALA A 9 7.67 13.72 7.89
C ALA A 9 6.65 14.83 7.64
N ARG A 10 7.12 16.06 7.40
CA ARG A 10 6.30 17.22 7.02
C ARG A 10 7.00 18.04 5.94
N GLY A 11 6.21 18.71 5.10
CA GLY A 11 6.73 19.56 4.03
C GLY A 11 7.49 18.79 2.94
N VAL A 12 7.26 17.49 2.81
CA VAL A 12 7.90 16.63 1.81
C VAL A 12 7.04 16.59 0.56
N SER A 13 7.62 16.85 -0.61
CA SER A 13 6.91 16.66 -1.88
C SER A 13 6.82 15.18 -2.26
N LEU A 14 5.76 14.79 -2.97
CA LEU A 14 5.60 13.42 -3.42
C LEU A 14 6.77 12.91 -4.29
N PRO A 15 7.31 13.67 -5.26
CA PRO A 15 8.47 13.22 -6.04
C PRO A 15 9.71 12.95 -5.18
N GLN A 16 10.04 13.84 -4.24
CA GLN A 16 11.17 13.64 -3.31
C GLN A 16 10.99 12.37 -2.49
N LEU A 17 9.77 12.09 -2.02
CA LEU A 17 9.47 10.90 -1.24
C LEU A 17 9.68 9.61 -2.05
N VAL A 18 9.21 9.58 -3.30
CA VAL A 18 9.36 8.41 -4.19
C VAL A 18 10.83 8.16 -4.51
N GLU A 19 11.60 9.20 -4.80
CA GLU A 19 13.02 9.09 -5.17
C GLU A 19 13.90 8.57 -4.02
N SER A 20 13.56 8.91 -2.77
CA SER A 20 14.47 8.70 -1.62
C SER A 20 14.06 7.58 -0.67
N GLU A 21 12.75 7.39 -0.43
CA GLU A 21 12.27 6.54 0.67
C GLU A 21 11.47 5.32 0.21
N VAL A 22 10.90 5.39 -1.00
CA VAL A 22 10.08 4.31 -1.54
C VAL A 22 10.94 3.34 -2.32
N PRO A 23 11.01 2.05 -1.93
CA PRO A 23 11.85 1.08 -2.63
C PRO A 23 11.28 0.72 -4.01
N ASP A 24 12.19 0.36 -4.92
CA ASP A 24 11.81 -0.26 -6.19
C ASP A 24 10.96 -1.51 -5.97
N GLY A 25 9.95 -1.69 -6.83
CA GLY A 25 8.98 -2.76 -6.74
C GLY A 25 7.82 -2.50 -5.77
N ALA A 26 7.84 -1.41 -5.00
CA ALA A 26 6.68 -1.03 -4.19
C ALA A 26 5.45 -0.84 -5.08
N CYS A 27 4.30 -1.28 -4.60
CA CYS A 27 3.01 -0.96 -5.19
C CYS A 27 2.60 0.46 -4.76
N ALA A 28 1.97 1.22 -5.63
CA ALA A 28 1.50 2.57 -5.35
C ALA A 28 0.01 2.69 -5.67
N LEU A 29 -0.75 3.26 -4.74
CA LEU A 29 -2.11 3.77 -4.97
C LEU A 29 -2.01 5.30 -4.96
N LEU A 30 -2.31 5.92 -6.10
CA LEU A 30 -2.18 7.37 -6.29
C LEU A 30 -3.55 7.95 -6.61
N THR A 31 -4.03 8.84 -5.75
CA THR A 31 -5.33 9.49 -5.91
C THR A 31 -5.14 10.91 -6.43
N ALA A 32 -5.78 11.20 -7.57
CA ALA A 32 -5.82 12.51 -8.20
C ALA A 32 -7.29 12.93 -8.46
N PRO A 33 -7.59 14.22 -8.70
CA PRO A 33 -8.97 14.69 -8.87
C PRO A 33 -9.73 14.01 -10.02
N SER A 34 -9.02 13.62 -11.08
CA SER A 34 -9.59 13.02 -12.29
C SER A 34 -9.16 11.57 -12.53
N ALA A 35 -8.36 10.98 -11.65
CA ALA A 35 -7.79 9.67 -11.87
C ALA A 35 -7.42 8.95 -10.56
N TYR A 36 -7.43 7.62 -10.63
CA TYR A 36 -6.88 6.75 -9.60
C TYR A 36 -5.89 5.81 -10.27
N HIS A 37 -4.62 5.93 -9.94
CA HIS A 37 -3.57 5.12 -10.54
C HIS A 37 -3.12 4.03 -9.58
N VAL A 38 -3.10 2.79 -10.09
CA VAL A 38 -2.33 1.71 -9.49
C VAL A 38 -1.00 1.62 -10.26
N ALA A 39 0.09 1.86 -9.57
CA ALA A 39 1.43 1.93 -10.15
C ALA A 39 2.41 1.03 -9.39
N THR A 40 3.62 0.90 -9.94
CA THR A 40 4.77 0.32 -9.24
C THR A 40 5.93 1.30 -9.29
N VAL A 41 6.76 1.34 -8.25
CA VAL A 41 7.95 2.20 -8.22
C VAL A 41 9.10 1.51 -8.95
N ARG A 42 9.74 2.22 -9.88
CA ARG A 42 10.95 1.77 -10.59
C ARG A 42 11.86 2.96 -10.82
N ASN A 43 13.12 2.85 -10.40
CA ASN A 43 14.15 3.88 -10.54
C ASN A 43 13.67 5.26 -10.02
N GLY A 44 12.96 5.28 -8.88
CA GLY A 44 12.44 6.52 -8.29
C GLY A 44 11.23 7.13 -9.00
N GLU A 45 10.61 6.42 -9.95
CA GLU A 45 9.41 6.85 -10.66
C GLU A 45 8.22 5.92 -10.41
N CYS A 46 7.00 6.46 -10.39
CA CYS A 46 5.79 5.66 -10.42
C CYS A 46 5.42 5.32 -11.86
N VAL A 47 5.38 4.03 -12.20
CA VAL A 47 5.06 3.57 -13.56
C VAL A 47 3.82 2.68 -13.59
N THR A 48 3.07 2.81 -14.67
CA THR A 48 1.92 1.97 -15.05
C THR A 48 2.27 1.16 -16.30
N PRO A 49 1.40 0.25 -16.81
CA PRO A 49 1.66 -0.41 -18.08
C PRO A 49 1.80 0.54 -19.28
N ILE A 50 1.24 1.75 -19.19
CA ILE A 50 1.25 2.74 -20.27
C ILE A 50 2.38 3.76 -20.14
N GLY A 51 3.15 3.72 -19.04
CA GLY A 51 4.28 4.62 -18.80
C GLY A 51 4.26 5.29 -17.42
N PRO A 52 5.15 6.27 -17.20
CA PRO A 52 5.24 7.04 -15.96
C PRO A 52 3.95 7.80 -15.65
N VAL A 53 3.67 7.97 -14.36
CA VAL A 53 2.55 8.77 -13.84
C VAL A 53 3.03 10.18 -13.54
N ASP A 54 2.30 11.19 -14.01
CA ASP A 54 2.47 12.57 -13.53
C ASP A 54 1.99 12.66 -12.08
N LEU A 55 2.91 12.96 -11.17
CA LEU A 55 2.64 13.07 -9.73
C LEU A 55 2.09 14.45 -9.33
N THR A 56 2.13 15.44 -10.23
CA THR A 56 1.68 16.81 -9.95
C THR A 56 0.21 16.89 -9.48
N PRO A 57 -0.76 16.18 -10.08
CA PRO A 57 -2.15 16.25 -9.64
C PRO A 57 -2.49 15.33 -8.46
N VAL A 58 -1.53 14.56 -7.93
CA VAL A 58 -1.79 13.56 -6.87
C VAL A 58 -1.89 14.28 -5.53
N TYR A 59 -3.01 14.09 -4.82
CA TYR A 59 -3.23 14.67 -3.49
C TYR A 59 -3.12 13.65 -2.35
N GLU A 60 -3.13 12.35 -2.65
CA GLU A 60 -2.92 11.27 -1.69
C GLU A 60 -2.16 10.11 -2.38
N ALA A 61 -1.19 9.55 -1.67
CA ALA A 61 -0.41 8.41 -2.14
C ALA A 61 -0.17 7.40 -1.02
N ARG A 62 -0.32 6.11 -1.35
CA ARG A 62 0.06 4.99 -0.49
C ARG A 62 1.03 4.11 -1.27
N PHE A 63 2.23 3.91 -0.74
CA PHE A 63 3.25 3.02 -1.28
C PHE A 63 3.43 1.85 -0.33
N PHE A 64 3.45 0.61 -0.83
CA PHE A 64 3.54 -0.55 0.05
C PHE A 64 4.32 -1.70 -0.56
N THR A 65 5.01 -2.40 0.33
CA THR A 65 5.65 -3.70 0.12
C THR A 65 5.15 -4.66 1.22
N PRO A 66 5.52 -5.94 1.19
CA PRO A 66 5.22 -6.84 2.29
C PRO A 66 5.68 -6.34 3.67
N ASP A 67 6.73 -5.50 3.74
CA ASP A 67 7.42 -5.16 4.99
C ASP A 67 7.18 -3.71 5.47
N ARG A 68 6.74 -2.82 4.58
CA ARG A 68 6.47 -1.41 4.92
C ARG A 68 5.40 -0.75 4.08
N GLU A 69 4.86 0.34 4.61
CA GLU A 69 3.96 1.24 3.88
C GLU A 69 4.36 2.70 4.14
N VAL A 70 4.38 3.49 3.08
CA VAL A 70 4.51 4.95 3.14
C VAL A 70 3.19 5.57 2.74
N ARG A 71 2.67 6.48 3.56
CA ARG A 71 1.48 7.28 3.29
C ARG A 71 1.86 8.73 3.14
N TRP A 72 1.31 9.40 2.14
CA TRP A 72 1.54 10.82 1.90
C TRP A 72 0.24 11.51 1.50
N VAL A 73 0.11 12.77 1.88
CA VAL A 73 -1.00 13.65 1.47
C VAL A 73 -0.46 15.02 1.04
N GLU A 74 -1.21 15.74 0.20
CA GLU A 74 -0.85 17.01 -0.46
C GLU A 74 -0.29 18.08 0.48
N SER A 75 -0.72 18.08 1.75
CA SER A 75 -0.16 18.96 2.79
C SER A 75 1.34 18.75 3.05
N GLY A 76 1.97 17.76 2.40
CA GLY A 76 3.36 17.36 2.59
C GLY A 76 3.58 16.51 3.84
N SER A 77 2.49 16.03 4.47
CA SER A 77 2.57 15.13 5.61
C SER A 77 2.77 13.70 5.10
N ALA A 78 3.76 13.00 5.65
CA ALA A 78 3.98 11.60 5.36
C ALA A 78 4.24 10.76 6.60
N VAL A 79 3.93 9.47 6.52
CA VAL A 79 4.23 8.47 7.56
C VAL A 79 4.76 7.20 6.91
N LEU A 80 5.87 6.69 7.41
CA LEU A 80 6.39 5.35 7.15
C LEU A 80 5.95 4.43 8.29
N LEU A 81 5.34 3.29 7.96
CA LEU A 81 4.94 2.22 8.86
C LEU A 81 5.75 0.96 8.55
N THR A 82 6.36 0.32 9.55
CA THR A 82 7.15 -0.91 9.36
C THR A 82 7.27 -1.72 10.65
N GLU A 83 7.39 -3.05 10.54
CA GLU A 83 7.66 -3.93 11.69
C GLU A 83 9.16 -4.02 12.03
N GLU A 84 10.02 -3.42 11.21
CA GLU A 84 11.46 -3.33 11.46
C GLU A 84 11.78 -2.01 12.16
N GLU A 85 12.56 -2.06 13.23
CA GLU A 85 13.06 -0.84 13.87
C GLU A 85 14.00 -0.10 12.91
N ARG A 86 13.74 1.18 12.66
CA ARG A 86 14.54 2.00 11.75
C ARG A 86 14.97 3.29 12.43
N ALA A 87 16.22 3.67 12.18
CA ALA A 87 16.70 5.00 12.53
C ALA A 87 15.98 6.07 11.67
N PRO A 88 15.76 7.28 12.20
CA PRO A 88 15.28 8.41 11.42
C PRO A 88 16.15 8.68 10.18
N THR A 89 15.50 9.09 9.08
CA THR A 89 16.18 9.50 7.84
C THR A 89 16.07 11.01 7.66
N PRO A 90 16.80 11.63 6.70
CA PRO A 90 16.64 13.05 6.40
C PRO A 90 15.21 13.46 6.00
N ILE A 91 14.41 12.51 5.50
CA ILE A 91 12.99 12.72 5.17
C ILE A 91 12.11 12.40 6.38
N PHE A 92 12.29 11.21 6.94
CA PHE A 92 11.53 10.70 8.07
C PHE A 92 12.29 10.93 9.38
N ASP A 93 12.33 12.18 9.82
CA ASP A 93 13.16 12.64 10.94
C ASP A 93 12.48 12.50 12.31
N ARG A 94 11.17 12.27 12.34
CA ARG A 94 10.36 12.31 13.56
C ARG A 94 9.79 10.93 13.90
N PRO A 95 10.44 10.17 14.80
CA PRO A 95 9.86 8.93 15.31
C PRO A 95 8.57 9.20 16.07
N LEU A 96 7.60 8.33 15.87
CA LEU A 96 6.35 8.29 16.63
C LEU A 96 6.42 7.16 17.68
N PRO A 97 5.59 7.20 18.73
CA PRO A 97 5.51 6.09 19.70
C PRO A 97 5.26 4.77 18.97
N ALA A 98 6.05 3.75 19.31
CA ALA A 98 5.87 2.42 18.77
C ALA A 98 4.53 1.84 19.24
N LEU A 99 3.86 1.13 18.35
CA LEU A 99 2.59 0.47 18.64
C LEU A 99 2.87 -1.00 18.96
N GLU A 100 2.63 -1.39 20.21
CA GLU A 100 2.75 -2.78 20.67
C GLU A 100 1.44 -3.53 20.44
N ALA A 101 1.36 -4.26 19.33
CA ALA A 101 0.19 -5.03 18.98
C ALA A 101 0.14 -6.34 19.79
N VAL A 102 -0.96 -6.54 20.50
CA VAL A 102 -1.24 -7.80 21.20
C VAL A 102 -1.56 -8.93 20.21
N GLN A 103 -2.09 -8.57 19.04
CA GLN A 103 -2.43 -9.48 17.96
C GLN A 103 -2.32 -8.75 16.61
N THR A 104 -2.00 -9.50 15.56
CA THR A 104 -2.14 -9.06 14.17
C THR A 104 -3.19 -9.90 13.45
N ILE A 105 -3.95 -9.29 12.54
CA ILE A 105 -4.95 -9.97 11.72
C ILE A 105 -4.58 -9.76 10.24
N ASP A 106 -4.53 -10.85 9.48
CA ASP A 106 -4.36 -10.76 8.03
C ASP A 106 -5.71 -10.40 7.41
N GLY A 107 -5.80 -9.17 6.87
CA GLY A 107 -6.98 -8.63 6.21
C GLY A 107 -6.91 -8.79 4.70
N THR A 108 -8.06 -8.90 4.06
CA THR A 108 -8.16 -9.00 2.59
C THR A 108 -9.33 -8.19 2.06
N TYR A 109 -9.07 -7.40 1.02
CA TYR A 109 -10.09 -6.65 0.27
C TYR A 109 -10.20 -7.23 -1.14
N LEU A 110 -11.38 -7.75 -1.49
CA LEU A 110 -11.63 -8.26 -2.83
C LEU A 110 -11.67 -7.10 -3.84
N ILE A 111 -10.81 -7.15 -4.84
CA ILE A 111 -10.81 -6.19 -5.94
C ILE A 111 -11.86 -6.59 -6.97
N TRP A 112 -12.65 -5.62 -7.41
CA TRP A 112 -13.72 -5.87 -8.36
C TRP A 112 -13.18 -6.27 -9.74
N GLY A 113 -13.80 -7.29 -10.34
CA GLY A 113 -13.42 -7.81 -11.64
C GLY A 113 -12.67 -9.14 -11.56
N SER A 114 -12.20 -9.60 -12.71
CA SER A 114 -11.33 -10.77 -12.82
C SER A 114 -10.21 -10.53 -13.81
N VAL A 115 -9.13 -11.28 -13.67
CA VAL A 115 -7.94 -11.15 -14.51
C VAL A 115 -8.28 -11.47 -15.97
N GLY A 116 -8.07 -10.50 -16.85
CA GLY A 116 -8.36 -10.63 -18.27
C GLY A 116 -7.11 -10.92 -19.11
N VAL A 117 -6.11 -10.05 -19.02
CA VAL A 117 -4.88 -10.07 -19.83
C VAL A 117 -3.67 -9.76 -18.95
N HIS A 118 -2.53 -10.40 -19.25
CA HIS A 118 -1.24 -10.05 -18.67
C HIS A 118 -0.37 -9.32 -19.67
N THR A 119 0.31 -8.28 -19.20
CA THR A 119 1.30 -7.54 -19.99
C THR A 119 2.48 -7.21 -19.09
N ALA A 120 3.67 -7.76 -19.39
CA ALA A 120 4.95 -7.35 -18.77
C ALA A 120 4.93 -7.18 -17.22
N GLY A 121 4.40 -8.18 -16.49
CA GLY A 121 4.33 -8.15 -15.02
C GLY A 121 3.10 -7.44 -14.45
N TRP A 122 2.14 -7.08 -15.30
CA TRP A 122 0.86 -6.50 -14.92
C TRP A 122 -0.29 -7.45 -15.24
N ALA A 123 -1.32 -7.44 -14.39
CA ALA A 123 -2.60 -8.10 -14.65
C ALA A 123 -3.69 -7.03 -14.80
N SER A 124 -4.33 -6.97 -15.97
CA SER A 124 -5.50 -6.12 -16.18
C SER A 124 -6.75 -6.84 -15.68
N LEU A 125 -7.47 -6.20 -14.77
CA LEU A 125 -8.78 -6.67 -14.33
C LEU A 125 -9.85 -6.18 -15.28
N ARG A 126 -10.84 -7.03 -15.55
CA ARG A 126 -12.02 -6.68 -16.36
C ARG A 126 -13.28 -6.69 -15.51
N SER A 127 -14.09 -5.65 -15.65
CA SER A 127 -15.38 -5.51 -14.99
C SER A 127 -16.35 -4.79 -15.93
N ASN A 128 -17.64 -5.14 -15.89
CA ASN A 128 -18.67 -4.43 -16.65
C ASN A 128 -19.14 -3.13 -15.97
N ARG A 129 -18.64 -2.83 -14.75
CA ARG A 129 -19.15 -1.76 -13.89
C ARG A 129 -18.11 -0.72 -13.49
N THR A 130 -16.84 -1.02 -13.64
CA THR A 130 -15.73 -0.18 -13.19
C THR A 130 -14.72 -0.03 -14.32
N ALA A 131 -13.82 0.93 -14.19
CA ALA A 131 -12.61 0.93 -15.01
C ALA A 131 -11.88 -0.42 -14.86
N ASP A 132 -11.04 -0.73 -15.85
CA ASP A 132 -10.23 -1.94 -15.90
C ASP A 132 -8.83 -1.63 -15.32
N PRO A 133 -8.62 -1.68 -13.98
CA PRO A 133 -7.32 -1.36 -13.41
C PRO A 133 -6.29 -2.42 -13.81
N ALA A 134 -5.05 -1.96 -14.01
CA ALA A 134 -3.90 -2.84 -14.11
C ALA A 134 -3.20 -2.92 -12.76
N LEU A 135 -2.98 -4.13 -12.27
CA LEU A 135 -2.31 -4.39 -10.99
C LEU A 135 -0.89 -4.91 -11.24
N PRO A 136 0.12 -4.47 -10.47
CA PRO A 136 1.50 -4.93 -10.60
C PRO A 136 1.65 -6.34 -10.02
N MET A 137 1.21 -7.34 -10.78
CA MET A 137 1.25 -8.74 -10.38
C MET A 137 1.53 -9.67 -11.56
N ALA A 138 2.48 -10.58 -11.38
CA ALA A 138 2.88 -11.55 -12.39
C ALA A 138 2.16 -12.91 -12.27
N HIS A 139 1.59 -13.23 -11.10
CA HIS A 139 1.21 -14.61 -10.73
C HIS A 139 -0.29 -14.79 -10.50
N ALA A 140 -1.14 -14.33 -11.43
CA ALA A 140 -2.57 -14.65 -11.43
C ALA A 140 -2.94 -15.34 -12.76
N ALA A 141 -3.91 -16.25 -12.74
CA ALA A 141 -4.41 -16.87 -13.96
C ALA A 141 -5.58 -16.06 -14.52
N LYS A 142 -5.80 -16.15 -15.83
CA LYS A 142 -6.98 -15.56 -16.47
C LYS A 142 -8.26 -16.12 -15.80
N GLY A 143 -9.16 -15.22 -15.41
CA GLY A 143 -10.39 -15.55 -14.70
C GLY A 143 -10.28 -15.50 -13.18
N ASP A 144 -9.06 -15.47 -12.62
CA ASP A 144 -8.86 -15.31 -11.18
C ASP A 144 -9.44 -13.98 -10.70
N ARG A 145 -9.94 -13.98 -9.46
CA ARG A 145 -10.14 -12.73 -8.72
C ARG A 145 -8.87 -12.35 -7.99
N VAL A 146 -8.76 -11.08 -7.62
CA VAL A 146 -7.59 -10.55 -6.93
C VAL A 146 -8.02 -9.94 -5.60
N GLU A 147 -7.20 -10.11 -4.58
CA GLU A 147 -7.33 -9.48 -3.29
C GLU A 147 -6.16 -8.50 -3.05
N LEU A 148 -6.47 -7.34 -2.47
CA LEU A 148 -5.49 -6.49 -1.80
C LEU A 148 -5.36 -6.99 -0.37
N ARG A 149 -4.15 -7.35 0.03
CA ARG A 149 -3.86 -7.82 1.37
C ARG A 149 -3.48 -6.66 2.27
N ALA A 150 -3.93 -6.76 3.51
CA ALA A 150 -3.63 -5.85 4.59
C ALA A 150 -3.24 -6.62 5.85
N LYS A 151 -2.64 -5.92 6.81
CA LYS A 151 -2.32 -6.43 8.13
C LYS A 151 -2.81 -5.44 9.17
N GLU A 152 -3.75 -5.86 10.01
CA GLU A 152 -4.31 -5.05 11.07
C GLU A 152 -3.56 -5.30 12.38
N TYR A 153 -3.33 -4.25 13.16
CA TYR A 153 -2.61 -4.27 14.43
C TYR A 153 -3.58 -3.96 15.56
N VAL A 154 -3.87 -4.97 16.37
CA VAL A 154 -4.82 -4.88 17.49
C VAL A 154 -4.07 -4.52 18.76
N VAL A 155 -4.55 -3.51 19.47
CA VAL A 155 -4.07 -3.10 20.79
C VAL A 155 -5.19 -3.19 21.82
N VAL A 156 -4.82 -3.13 23.10
CA VAL A 156 -5.77 -3.10 24.21
C VAL A 156 -5.70 -1.73 24.86
N ASP A 157 -6.86 -1.09 25.01
CA ASP A 157 -7.01 0.13 25.80
C ASP A 157 -6.61 -0.16 27.26
N PRO A 158 -5.58 0.52 27.80
CA PRO A 158 -5.11 0.27 29.16
C PRO A 158 -6.09 0.72 30.25
N GLU A 159 -7.02 1.64 29.95
CA GLU A 159 -7.98 2.16 30.91
C GLU A 159 -9.23 1.27 31.01
N HIS A 160 -9.70 0.74 29.88
CA HIS A 160 -10.97 0.00 29.81
C HIS A 160 -10.83 -1.49 29.45
N GLY A 161 -9.65 -1.93 29.01
CA GLY A 161 -9.40 -3.31 28.59
C GLY A 161 -10.03 -3.70 27.25
N SER A 162 -10.62 -2.73 26.53
CA SER A 162 -11.22 -2.95 25.21
C SER A 162 -10.15 -3.15 24.15
N ALA A 163 -10.30 -4.17 23.29
CA ALA A 163 -9.41 -4.38 22.16
C ALA A 163 -9.94 -3.68 20.89
N TYR A 164 -9.05 -3.05 20.12
CA TYR A 164 -9.40 -2.39 18.86
C TYR A 164 -8.24 -2.43 17.86
N VAL A 165 -8.56 -2.30 16.57
CA VAL A 165 -7.56 -2.12 15.50
C VAL A 165 -7.03 -0.69 15.58
N ALA A 166 -5.78 -0.53 15.99
CA ALA A 166 -5.16 0.79 16.10
C ALA A 166 -4.51 1.26 14.81
N GLU A 167 -4.09 0.33 13.94
CA GLU A 167 -3.51 0.62 12.63
C GLU A 167 -3.74 -0.55 11.67
N GLU A 168 -3.72 -0.27 10.37
CA GLU A 168 -3.70 -1.26 9.29
C GLU A 168 -2.49 -0.97 8.41
N ARG A 169 -1.90 -1.96 7.74
CA ARG A 169 -0.90 -1.74 6.68
C ARG A 169 -1.24 -2.51 5.42
N LEU A 170 -1.15 -1.89 4.25
CA LEU A 170 -1.22 -2.64 2.98
C LEU A 170 0.06 -3.43 2.74
N VAL A 171 -0.06 -4.66 2.22
CA VAL A 171 1.10 -5.57 2.06
C VAL A 171 1.32 -6.06 0.63
N GLY A 172 0.30 -6.05 -0.23
CA GLY A 172 0.45 -6.50 -1.61
C GLY A 172 -0.86 -6.97 -2.26
N PHE A 173 -0.79 -7.31 -3.54
CA PHE A 173 -1.87 -7.99 -4.25
C PHE A 173 -1.62 -9.49 -4.35
N ALA A 174 -2.67 -10.29 -4.34
CA ALA A 174 -2.59 -11.74 -4.55
C ALA A 174 -3.82 -12.27 -5.30
N PRO A 175 -3.72 -13.42 -5.99
CA PRO A 175 -4.91 -14.14 -6.44
C PRO A 175 -5.78 -14.49 -5.23
N HIS A 176 -7.06 -14.19 -5.35
CA HIS A 176 -8.03 -14.57 -4.34
C HIS A 176 -8.24 -16.09 -4.38
N ARG A 177 -8.03 -16.73 -3.23
CA ARG A 177 -8.36 -18.14 -3.03
C ARG A 177 -9.57 -18.19 -2.12
N ALA A 178 -10.69 -18.69 -2.64
CA ALA A 178 -11.85 -18.95 -1.80
C ALA A 178 -11.44 -19.98 -0.73
N ASN A 179 -11.40 -19.56 0.53
CA ASN A 179 -11.27 -20.49 1.64
C ASN A 179 -12.59 -21.27 1.74
N GLY A 180 -12.58 -22.54 1.32
CA GLY A 180 -13.71 -23.47 1.50
C GLY A 180 -14.61 -23.68 0.29
N ALA A 181 -14.15 -24.51 -0.64
CA ALA A 181 -15.01 -25.45 -1.36
C ALA A 181 -14.30 -26.81 -1.34
N ALA A 182 -14.34 -27.47 -0.18
CA ALA A 182 -14.10 -28.90 -0.05
C ALA A 182 -15.47 -29.57 0.17
#